data_AF-A0A7X8M6N8-F1
#
_entry.id   AF-A0A7X8M6N8-F1
#
_cell.length_a   1.000
_cell.length_b   1.000
_cell.length_c   1.000
_cell.angle_alpha   90.00
_cell.angle_beta   90.00
_cell.angle_gamma   90.00
#
_symmetry.space_group_name_H-M   'P 1'
#
loop_
_entity.id
_entity.type
_entity.pdbx_description
1 polymer ?
#
loop_
_entity_poly.entity_id
_entity_poly.type
_entity_poly.pdbx_seq_one_letter_code
_entity_poly.pdbx_strand_id
1 'polypeptide(L)'
;IAIGYLFLLLPNFEFITASIFISGFLMGPSYGLLIGLTAEFLFSMFNPFGAPSLPLLVAQLLSMAVVGWAGGMVGHTHWLDLPTAVRMAWFGLMGFLCTLLFDTLTTLSFAVFIAGGDSRKIAMTFFSGMAFYLVHLLVNSVSFAVLVPVLLKRLKRLL
;
A
#
# COMPACT_ATOMS: atom_id res chain seq x y z
N ILE A 1 3.77 -11.42 0.31
CA ILE A 1 3.02 -12.33 -0.59
C ILE A 1 2.05 -13.21 0.20
N ALA A 2 2.50 -14.13 1.06
CA ALA A 2 1.59 -15.04 1.80
C ALA A 2 0.47 -14.33 2.59
N ILE A 3 0.79 -13.23 3.29
CA ILE A 3 -0.21 -12.46 4.02
C ILE A 3 -1.24 -11.79 3.10
N GLY A 4 -0.85 -11.40 1.87
CA GLY A 4 -1.79 -10.87 0.88
C GLY A 4 -2.81 -11.92 0.45
N TYR A 5 -2.36 -13.17 0.23
CA TYR A 5 -3.27 -14.26 -0.09
C TYR A 5 -4.18 -14.67 1.08
N LEU A 6 -3.73 -14.51 2.33
CA LEU A 6 -4.53 -14.84 3.50
C LEU A 6 -5.77 -13.94 3.65
N PHE A 7 -5.65 -12.67 3.23
CA PHE A 7 -6.75 -11.71 3.31
C PHE A 7 -7.47 -11.46 1.97
N LEU A 8 -7.15 -12.24 0.93
CA LEU A 8 -7.68 -12.07 -0.43
C LEU A 8 -9.21 -12.13 -0.51
N LEU A 9 -9.86 -12.86 0.41
CA LEU A 9 -11.33 -12.97 0.48
C LEU A 9 -11.99 -11.97 1.42
N LEU A 10 -11.22 -11.22 2.20
CA LEU A 10 -11.75 -10.22 3.14
C LEU A 10 -11.67 -8.84 2.48
N PRO A 11 -12.80 -8.28 1.99
CA PRO A 11 -12.77 -7.00 1.30
C PRO A 11 -12.22 -5.91 2.23
N ASN A 12 -11.39 -5.03 1.68
CA ASN A 12 -10.77 -3.88 2.37
C ASN A 12 -9.73 -4.22 3.45
N PHE A 13 -9.42 -5.50 3.70
CA PHE A 13 -8.32 -5.91 4.56
C PHE A 13 -7.10 -6.28 3.72
N GLU A 14 -6.05 -5.48 3.80
CA GLU A 14 -4.89 -5.60 2.93
C GLU A 14 -3.61 -5.31 3.73
N PHE A 15 -2.78 -6.35 3.95
CA PHE A 15 -1.55 -6.23 4.75
C PHE A 15 -0.26 -6.29 3.93
N ILE A 16 -0.36 -6.40 2.60
CA ILE A 16 0.78 -6.31 1.68
C ILE A 16 1.40 -4.92 1.74
N THR A 17 0.63 -3.83 1.73
CA THR A 17 1.13 -2.44 1.83
C THR A 17 1.93 -2.26 3.12
N ALA A 18 1.37 -2.69 4.26
CA ALA A 18 2.04 -2.62 5.55
C ALA A 18 3.32 -3.47 5.58
N SER A 19 3.29 -4.68 5.00
CA SER A 19 4.44 -5.58 4.94
C SER A 19 5.57 -4.99 4.09
N ILE A 20 5.26 -4.44 2.91
CA ILE A 20 6.24 -3.80 2.02
C ILE A 20 6.84 -2.57 2.70
N PHE A 21 6.03 -1.75 3.36
CA PHE A 21 6.52 -0.60 4.12
C PHE A 21 7.48 -1.03 5.24
N ILE A 22 7.12 -2.07 6.01
CA ILE A 22 7.98 -2.62 7.07
C ILE A 22 9.29 -3.16 6.48
N SER A 23 9.23 -3.91 5.38
CA SER A 23 10.41 -4.43 4.70
C SER A 23 11.33 -3.30 4.23
N GLY A 24 10.76 -2.25 3.64
CA GLY A 24 11.50 -1.04 3.29
C GLY A 24 12.16 -0.40 4.51
N PHE A 25 11.41 -0.22 5.59
CA PHE A 25 11.91 0.35 6.84
C PHE A 25 13.14 -0.40 7.39
N LEU A 26 13.17 -1.73 7.26
CA LEU A 26 14.28 -2.55 7.72
C LEU A 26 15.47 -2.55 6.75
N MET A 27 15.22 -2.48 5.45
CA MET A 27 16.25 -2.67 4.41
C MET A 27 16.75 -1.36 3.77
N GLY A 28 16.11 -0.22 4.06
CA GLY A 28 16.41 1.07 3.47
C GLY A 28 15.67 1.33 2.15
N PRO A 29 15.75 2.56 1.61
CA PRO A 29 14.89 3.04 0.52
C PRO A 29 15.08 2.28 -0.81
N SER A 30 16.32 2.01 -1.23
CA SER A 30 16.59 1.34 -2.51
C SER A 30 16.10 -0.10 -2.52
N TYR A 31 16.37 -0.84 -1.44
CA TYR A 31 15.88 -2.20 -1.29
C TYR A 31 14.36 -2.23 -1.06
N GLY A 32 13.81 -1.28 -0.31
CA GLY A 32 12.37 -1.12 -0.14
C GLY A 32 11.65 -0.95 -1.47
N LEU A 33 12.17 -0.10 -2.36
CA LEU A 33 11.65 0.08 -3.72
C LEU A 33 11.63 -1.25 -4.49
N LEU A 34 12.75 -1.97 -4.52
CA LEU A 34 12.85 -3.27 -5.21
C LEU A 34 11.92 -4.32 -4.62
N ILE A 35 11.78 -4.36 -3.29
CA ILE A 35 10.85 -5.26 -2.59
C ILE A 35 9.41 -4.92 -2.97
N GLY A 36 9.05 -3.64 -3.03
CA GLY A 36 7.72 -3.20 -3.46
C GLY A 36 7.39 -3.66 -4.88
N LEU A 37 8.30 -3.41 -5.83
CA LEU A 37 8.15 -3.84 -7.22
C LEU A 37 7.99 -5.36 -7.33
N THR A 38 8.90 -6.12 -6.72
CA THR A 38 8.93 -7.58 -6.85
C THR A 38 7.76 -8.26 -6.13
N ALA A 39 7.43 -7.80 -4.92
CA ALA A 39 6.32 -8.35 -4.15
C ALA A 39 4.99 -8.13 -4.87
N GLU A 40 4.76 -6.93 -5.40
CA GLU A 40 3.52 -6.61 -6.12
C GLU A 40 3.45 -7.30 -7.48
N PHE A 41 4.56 -7.39 -8.21
CA PHE A 41 4.61 -8.15 -9.47
C PHE A 41 4.18 -9.60 -9.25
N LEU A 42 4.76 -10.26 -8.23
CA LEU A 42 4.43 -11.64 -7.91
C LEU A 42 3.00 -11.79 -7.36
N PHE A 43 2.52 -10.85 -6.54
CA PHE A 43 1.16 -10.91 -6.03
C PHE A 43 0.12 -10.73 -7.13
N SER A 44 0.34 -9.78 -8.03
CA SER A 44 -0.60 -9.44 -9.09
C SER A 44 -0.57 -10.43 -10.25
N MET A 45 0.60 -10.86 -10.73
CA MET A 45 0.68 -11.81 -11.85
C MET A 45 0.19 -13.22 -11.49
N PHE A 46 0.31 -13.61 -10.22
CA PHE A 46 -0.12 -14.93 -9.73
C PHE A 46 -1.42 -14.86 -8.93
N ASN A 47 -2.20 -13.78 -9.09
CA ASN A 47 -3.49 -13.65 -8.43
C ASN A 47 -4.45 -14.77 -8.91
N PRO A 48 -5.11 -15.52 -8.00
CA PRO A 48 -6.07 -16.56 -8.34
C PRO A 48 -7.22 -16.11 -9.26
N PHE A 49 -7.54 -14.81 -9.25
CA PHE A 49 -8.57 -14.23 -10.13
C PHE A 49 -8.05 -13.85 -11.53
N GLY A 50 -6.77 -14.10 -11.82
CA GLY A 50 -6.12 -13.80 -13.08
C GLY A 50 -5.19 -12.59 -13.02
N ALA A 51 -4.32 -12.48 -14.02
CA ALA A 51 -3.38 -11.37 -14.13
C ALA A 51 -4.09 -10.04 -14.48
N PRO A 52 -3.64 -8.91 -13.91
CA PRO A 52 -4.24 -7.61 -14.20
C PRO A 52 -3.94 -7.14 -15.63
N SER A 53 -4.71 -6.15 -16.11
CA SER A 53 -4.36 -5.43 -17.33
C SER A 53 -3.02 -4.69 -17.16
N LEU A 54 -2.31 -4.47 -18.27
CA LEU A 54 -0.99 -3.81 -18.22
C LEU A 54 -1.02 -2.42 -17.54
N PRO A 55 -2.00 -1.54 -17.81
CA PRO A 55 -2.08 -0.26 -17.10
C PRO A 55 -2.26 -0.43 -15.59
N LEU A 56 -3.08 -1.40 -15.18
CA LEU A 56 -3.33 -1.67 -13.76
C LEU A 56 -2.06 -2.20 -13.10
N LEU A 57 -1.37 -3.15 -13.75
CA LEU A 57 -0.09 -3.67 -13.27
C LEU A 57 0.92 -2.55 -13.04
N VAL A 58 1.09 -1.64 -14.01
CA VAL A 58 2.02 -0.51 -13.87
C VAL A 58 1.63 0.38 -12.69
N ALA A 59 0.35 0.69 -12.52
CA ALA A 59 -0.13 1.48 -11.39
C ALA A 59 0.15 0.81 -10.04
N GLN A 60 -0.09 -0.49 -9.94
CA GLN A 60 0.18 -1.28 -8.73
C GLN A 60 1.68 -1.30 -8.40
N LEU A 61 2.52 -1.61 -9.39
CA LEU A 61 3.97 -1.66 -9.23
C LEU A 61 4.56 -0.32 -8.79
N LEU A 62 4.17 0.78 -9.44
CA LEU A 62 4.64 2.12 -9.08
C LEU A 62 4.21 2.50 -7.67
N SER A 63 2.97 2.21 -7.30
CA SER A 63 2.46 2.50 -5.96
C SER A 63 3.25 1.73 -4.89
N MET A 64 3.42 0.42 -5.07
CA MET A 64 4.12 -0.43 -4.09
C MET A 64 5.62 -0.14 -4.02
N ALA A 65 6.24 0.27 -5.12
CA ALA A 65 7.61 0.79 -5.13
C ALA A 65 7.74 2.02 -4.24
N VAL A 66 6.80 2.97 -4.34
CA VAL A 66 6.77 4.17 -3.48
C VAL A 66 6.51 3.80 -2.02
N VAL A 67 5.63 2.85 -1.74
CA VAL A 67 5.37 2.36 -0.37
C VAL A 67 6.63 1.80 0.28
N GLY A 68 7.34 0.92 -0.43
CA GLY A 68 8.58 0.33 0.07
C GLY A 68 9.68 1.36 0.24
N TRP A 69 9.82 2.28 -0.72
CA TRP A 69 10.75 3.41 -0.61
C TRP A 69 10.44 4.31 0.59
N ALA A 70 9.17 4.67 0.81
CA ALA A 70 8.71 5.49 1.92
C ALA A 70 9.03 4.82 3.26
N GLY A 71 8.77 3.52 3.38
CA GLY A 71 9.18 2.73 4.54
C GLY A 71 10.69 2.87 4.82
N GLY A 72 11.52 2.72 3.79
CA GLY A 72 12.97 2.87 3.91
C GLY A 72 13.44 4.25 4.33
N MET A 73 12.82 5.31 3.82
CA MET A 73 13.12 6.68 4.26
C MET A 73 12.83 6.87 5.75
N VAL A 74 11.74 6.27 6.25
CA VAL A 74 11.34 6.31 7.66
C VAL A 74 12.28 5.49 8.53
N GLY A 75 12.87 4.42 8.00
CA GLY A 75 13.89 3.59 8.67
C GLY A 75 15.06 4.37 9.26
N HIS A 76 15.44 5.47 8.59
CA HIS A 76 16.57 6.32 8.95
C HIS A 76 16.23 7.50 9.88
N THR A 77 15.07 7.46 10.52
CA THR A 77 14.57 8.55 11.37
C THR A 77 14.26 8.08 12.79
N HIS A 78 13.93 9.04 13.67
CA HIS A 78 13.53 8.79 15.06
C HIS A 78 12.00 8.67 15.25
N TRP A 79 11.23 8.43 14.17
CA TRP A 79 9.75 8.33 14.25
C TRP A 79 9.27 7.23 15.22
N LEU A 80 10.07 6.18 15.46
CA LEU A 80 9.75 5.13 16.43
C LEU A 80 9.91 5.57 17.90
N ASP A 81 10.75 6.57 18.16
CA ASP A 81 11.10 7.03 19.51
C ASP A 81 10.14 8.10 20.03
N LEU A 82 9.28 8.63 19.15
CA LEU A 82 8.26 9.59 19.51
C LEU A 82 7.25 9.04 20.53
N PRO A 83 6.59 9.93 21.29
CA PRO A 83 5.49 9.57 22.18
C PRO A 83 4.43 8.73 21.46
N THR A 84 3.83 7.77 22.16
CA THR A 84 2.96 6.76 21.55
C THR A 84 1.84 7.36 20.70
N ALA A 85 1.15 8.41 21.17
CA ALA A 85 0.08 9.06 20.40
C ALA A 85 0.60 9.68 19.09
N VAL A 86 1.72 10.40 19.15
CA VAL A 86 2.33 11.05 17.97
C VAL A 86 2.83 10.00 16.98
N ARG A 87 3.49 8.95 17.48
CA ARG A 87 3.93 7.81 16.65
C ARG A 87 2.74 7.16 15.94
N MET A 88 1.69 6.81 16.67
CA MET A 88 0.50 6.18 16.09
C MET A 88 -0.15 7.06 15.04
N ALA A 89 -0.32 8.35 15.33
CA ALA A 89 -0.88 9.32 14.37
C ALA A 89 -0.02 9.43 13.10
N TRP A 90 1.31 9.48 13.26
CA TRP A 90 2.23 9.60 12.15
C TRP A 90 2.22 8.35 11.25
N PHE A 91 2.32 7.15 11.84
CA PHE A 91 2.24 5.91 11.06
C PHE A 91 0.86 5.75 10.42
N GLY A 92 -0.23 6.11 11.12
CA GLY A 92 -1.58 6.12 10.56
C GLY A 92 -1.71 7.04 9.35
N LEU A 93 -1.11 8.23 9.40
CA LEU A 93 -1.04 9.14 8.26
C LEU A 93 -0.24 8.53 7.09
N MET A 94 0.86 7.83 7.35
CA MET A 94 1.58 7.12 6.29
C MET A 94 0.73 6.01 5.66
N GLY A 95 0.01 5.24 6.47
CA GLY A 95 -0.95 4.24 5.98
C GLY A 95 -1.99 4.88 5.08
N PHE A 96 -2.61 5.97 5.54
CA PHE A 96 -3.56 6.76 4.75
C PHE A 96 -2.98 7.19 3.40
N LEU A 97 -1.80 7.83 3.40
CA LEU A 97 -1.19 8.36 2.17
C LEU A 97 -0.75 7.24 1.21
N CYS A 98 -0.18 6.16 1.73
CA CYS A 98 0.22 4.98 0.94
C CYS A 98 -0.99 4.33 0.27
N THR A 99 -2.07 4.12 1.03
CA THR A 99 -3.30 3.51 0.51
C THR A 99 -4.03 4.45 -0.45
N LEU A 100 -4.10 5.75 -0.14
CA LEU A 100 -4.66 6.75 -1.05
C LEU A 100 -3.92 6.77 -2.39
N LEU A 101 -2.58 6.72 -2.38
CA LEU A 101 -1.78 6.64 -3.60
C LEU A 101 -2.15 5.40 -4.43
N PHE A 102 -2.16 4.23 -3.79
CA PHE A 102 -2.47 2.96 -4.44
C PHE A 102 -3.88 2.96 -5.02
N ASP A 103 -4.90 3.29 -4.22
CA ASP A 103 -6.30 3.27 -4.65
C ASP A 103 -6.56 4.31 -5.74
N THR A 104 -5.94 5.50 -5.65
CA THR A 104 -6.07 6.53 -6.68
C THR A 104 -5.47 6.07 -8.00
N LEU A 105 -4.22 5.57 -7.99
CA LEU A 105 -3.52 5.18 -9.22
C LEU A 105 -4.18 3.96 -9.87
N THR A 106 -4.58 2.96 -9.09
CA THR A 106 -5.22 1.75 -9.61
C THR A 106 -6.62 2.05 -10.15
N THR A 107 -7.43 2.83 -9.42
CA THR A 107 -8.77 3.22 -9.88
C THR A 107 -8.69 4.09 -11.12
N LEU A 108 -7.78 5.07 -11.16
CA LEU A 108 -7.62 5.94 -12.33
C LEU A 108 -7.13 5.15 -13.54
N SER A 109 -6.17 4.25 -13.36
CA SER A 109 -5.67 3.37 -14.41
C SER A 109 -6.78 2.52 -15.03
N PHE A 110 -7.61 1.91 -14.18
CA PHE A 110 -8.78 1.16 -14.61
C PHE A 110 -9.82 2.04 -15.32
N ALA A 111 -10.13 3.21 -14.76
CA ALA A 111 -11.10 4.14 -15.32
C ALA A 111 -10.69 4.64 -16.71
N VAL A 112 -9.42 5.03 -16.89
CA VAL A 112 -8.89 5.46 -18.20
C VAL A 112 -8.91 4.31 -19.20
N PHE A 113 -8.52 3.11 -18.77
CA PHE A 113 -8.48 1.93 -19.64
C PHE A 113 -9.87 1.54 -20.17
N ILE A 114 -10.90 1.53 -19.31
CA ILE A 114 -12.26 1.14 -19.70
C ILE A 114 -13.00 2.25 -20.43
N ALA A 115 -12.83 3.51 -20.02
CA ALA A 115 -13.59 4.63 -20.57
C ALA A 115 -13.13 5.05 -21.98
N GLY A 116 -11.96 4.59 -22.44
CA GLY A 116 -11.47 4.86 -23.80
C GLY A 116 -11.33 6.35 -24.12
N GLY A 117 -11.03 7.18 -23.10
CA GLY A 117 -10.86 8.64 -23.26
C GLY A 117 -12.12 9.49 -23.02
N ASP A 118 -13.29 8.88 -22.75
CA ASP A 118 -14.49 9.62 -22.36
C ASP A 118 -14.34 10.18 -20.93
N SER A 119 -14.12 11.48 -20.82
CA SER A 119 -13.87 12.17 -19.55
C SER A 119 -15.00 12.02 -18.53
N ARG A 120 -16.25 11.93 -18.98
CA ARG A 120 -17.41 11.75 -18.10
C ARG A 120 -17.43 10.34 -17.52
N LYS A 121 -17.17 9.32 -18.35
CA LYS A 121 -17.07 7.93 -17.90
C LYS A 121 -15.87 7.71 -16.97
N ILE A 122 -14.73 8.36 -17.25
CA ILE A 122 -13.55 8.32 -16.37
C ILE A 122 -13.93 8.87 -15.00
N ALA A 123 -14.51 10.07 -14.94
CA ALA A 123 -14.90 10.69 -13.68
C ALA A 123 -15.89 9.82 -12.89
N MET A 124 -16.94 9.32 -13.54
CA MET A 124 -17.94 8.46 -12.90
C MET A 124 -17.31 7.19 -12.32
N THR A 125 -16.52 6.47 -13.12
CA THR A 125 -15.85 5.22 -12.69
C THR A 125 -14.88 5.48 -11.55
N PHE A 126 -14.12 6.57 -11.64
CA PHE A 126 -13.15 6.96 -10.60
C PHE A 126 -13.83 7.28 -9.28
N PHE A 127 -14.84 8.17 -9.27
CA PHE A 127 -15.52 8.54 -8.03
C PHE A 127 -16.31 7.38 -7.42
N SER A 128 -16.90 6.49 -8.23
CA SER A 128 -17.55 5.29 -7.70
C SER A 128 -16.56 4.33 -7.05
N GLY A 129 -15.38 4.13 -7.67
CA GLY A 129 -14.32 3.28 -7.11
C GLY A 129 -13.77 3.86 -5.82
N MET A 130 -13.43 5.15 -5.80
CA MET A 130 -12.91 5.83 -4.62
C MET A 130 -13.90 5.81 -3.44
N ALA A 131 -15.20 5.92 -3.69
CA ALA A 131 -16.21 5.81 -2.64
C ALA A 131 -16.21 4.42 -1.98
N PHE A 132 -16.01 3.36 -2.77
CA PHE A 132 -15.88 2.00 -2.24
C PHE A 132 -14.59 1.82 -1.41
N TYR A 133 -13.48 2.41 -1.86
CA TYR A 133 -12.19 2.31 -1.19
C TYR A 133 -12.05 3.16 0.08
N LEU A 134 -13.04 3.98 0.46
CA LEU A 134 -13.02 4.70 1.75
C LEU A 134 -12.84 3.76 2.95
N VAL A 135 -13.43 2.57 2.90
CA VAL A 135 -13.26 1.56 3.95
C VAL A 135 -11.82 1.04 3.95
N HIS A 136 -11.23 0.81 2.78
CA HIS A 136 -9.84 0.38 2.64
C HIS A 136 -8.86 1.41 3.22
N LEU A 137 -9.06 2.71 2.91
CA LEU A 137 -8.28 3.80 3.49
C LEU A 137 -8.35 3.79 5.02
N LEU A 138 -9.55 3.67 5.60
CA LEU A 138 -9.73 3.64 7.06
C LEU A 138 -9.05 2.43 7.70
N VAL A 139 -9.28 1.23 7.16
CA VAL A 139 -8.73 -0.02 7.68
C VAL A 139 -7.20 0.01 7.64
N ASN A 140 -6.60 0.44 6.53
CA ASN A 140 -5.15 0.55 6.42
C ASN A 140 -4.56 1.66 7.29
N SER A 141 -5.24 2.81 7.41
CA SER A 141 -4.79 3.88 8.31
C SER A 141 -4.74 3.40 9.76
N VAL A 142 -5.78 2.70 10.23
CA VAL A 142 -5.82 2.15 11.59
C VAL A 142 -4.78 1.04 11.76
N SER A 143 -4.64 0.15 10.77
CA SER A 143 -3.66 -0.93 10.78
C SER A 143 -2.23 -0.38 10.86
N PHE A 144 -1.91 0.67 10.10
CA PHE A 144 -0.63 1.35 10.19
C PHE A 144 -0.44 2.05 11.54
N ALA A 145 -1.45 2.74 12.06
CA ALA A 145 -1.35 3.43 13.34
C ALA A 145 -1.03 2.48 14.50
N VAL A 146 -1.63 1.28 14.49
CA VAL A 146 -1.55 0.34 15.62
C VAL A 146 -0.49 -0.72 15.40
N LEU A 147 -0.51 -1.44 14.26
CA LEU A 147 0.27 -2.65 14.06
C LEU A 147 1.70 -2.35 13.65
N VAL A 148 1.90 -1.46 12.67
CA VAL A 148 3.24 -1.16 12.11
C VAL A 148 4.24 -0.71 13.17
N PRO A 149 3.99 0.31 14.01
CA PRO A 149 4.97 0.74 15.01
C PRO A 149 5.25 -0.33 16.08
N VAL A 150 4.26 -1.16 16.41
CA VAL A 150 4.45 -2.29 17.36
C VAL A 150 5.36 -3.34 16.75
N LEU A 151 5.11 -3.74 15.50
CA LEU A 151 5.92 -4.71 14.77
C LEU A 151 7.35 -4.21 14.58
N LEU A 152 7.52 -2.97 14.13
CA LEU A 152 8.84 -2.37 13.92
C LEU A 152 9.67 -2.30 15.20
N LYS A 153 9.06 -1.93 16.34
CA LYS A 153 9.76 -1.93 17.63
C LYS A 153 10.19 -3.32 18.07
N ARG A 154 9.39 -4.35 17.80
CA ARG A 154 9.76 -5.74 18.11
C ARG A 154 10.89 -6.22 17.20
N LEU A 155 10.79 -5.97 15.90
CA LEU A 155 11.79 -6.38 14.91
C LEU A 155 13.15 -5.70 15.16
N LYS A 156 13.17 -4.39 15.45
CA LYS A 156 14.42 -3.66 15.82
C LYS A 156 15.09 -4.15 17.11
N ARG A 157 14.39 -4.89 17.98
CA ARG A 157 15.01 -5.49 19.18
C ARG A 157 15.60 -6.87 18.90
N LEU A 158 15.17 -7.52 17.82
CA LEU A 158 15.57 -8.89 17.46
C LEU A 158 16.73 -8.91 16.46
N LEU A 159 16.86 -7.86 15.65
CA LEU A 159 17.93 -7.63 14.68
C LEU A 159 19.00 -6.72 15.31
#